data_AF-A0A645D082-F1
#
_entry.id   AF-A0A645D082-F1
#
_cell.length_a   1.000
_cell.length_b   1.000
_cell.length_c   1.000
_cell.angle_alpha   90.00
_cell.angle_beta   90.00
_cell.angle_gamma   90.00
#
_symmetry.space_group_name_H-M   'P 1'
#
loop_
_entity.id
_entity.type
_entity.pdbx_description
1 polymer ?
#
loop_
_entity_poly.entity_id
_entity_poly.type
_entity_poly.pdbx_seq_one_letter_code
_entity_poly.pdbx_strand_id
1 'polypeptide(L)'
;MNEELQKYIAECEKKYGHTPSIEIINQWIGEFVQNRNSTALSQFEGYSPNEMFALIHGLWDADSPVKMRRLIEEDLNNIPLFRQVKYITDILLCEGKIKLTATNAIPPKIVKEVYELGIRDELIELGILKLTKELDSQTVILTHIMLKIMKIIKEQKGVMTLTKKGEKIAKDSNKLFQELLWNFTCRYNFAYFDGYNNEQVGGMGCGFSFILLSMYGDQKRSYKFYAEKYFKAFPELLNGFTRKYHTIEEQGAHCYSLRTFERFMIHFGLVEIEKTKYPESEVYITKTHLFDKLIDVT
;
A
#
# COMPACT_ATOMS: atom_id res chain seq x y z
N MET A 1 1.41 14.25 -27.61
CA MET A 1 0.16 13.52 -27.97
C MET A 1 -0.42 14.03 -29.28
N ASN A 2 -0.67 15.34 -29.45
CA ASN A 2 -1.30 15.86 -30.67
C ASN A 2 -0.44 15.65 -31.93
N GLU A 3 0.87 15.85 -31.85
CA GLU A 3 1.79 15.69 -32.99
C GLU A 3 1.96 14.23 -33.45
N GLU A 4 2.03 13.28 -32.52
CA GLU A 4 2.15 11.84 -32.83
C GLU A 4 0.88 11.31 -33.51
N LEU A 5 -0.29 11.73 -33.03
CA LEU A 5 -1.58 11.36 -33.62
C LEU A 5 -1.71 11.96 -35.02
N GLN A 6 -1.33 13.23 -35.20
CA GLN A 6 -1.30 13.88 -36.53
C GLN A 6 -0.39 13.13 -37.51
N LYS A 7 0.79 12.70 -37.05
CA LYS A 7 1.71 11.90 -37.86
C LYS A 7 1.11 10.54 -38.25
N TYR A 8 0.50 9.83 -37.29
CA TYR A 8 -0.15 8.54 -37.55
C TYR A 8 -1.31 8.66 -38.56
N ILE A 9 -2.14 9.69 -38.42
CA ILE A 9 -3.23 9.97 -39.37
C ILE A 9 -2.67 10.22 -40.77
N ALA A 10 -1.63 11.05 -40.90
CA ALA A 10 -0.98 11.32 -42.19
C ALA A 10 -0.37 10.05 -42.83
N GLU A 11 0.12 9.10 -42.04
CA GLU A 11 0.61 7.81 -42.52
C GLU A 11 -0.54 6.92 -43.01
N CYS A 12 -1.67 6.92 -42.30
CA CYS A 12 -2.87 6.18 -42.70
C CYS A 12 -3.49 6.75 -43.98
N GLU A 13 -3.56 8.07 -44.15
CA GLU A 13 -4.01 8.72 -45.40
C GLU A 13 -3.15 8.34 -46.60
N LYS A 14 -1.82 8.28 -46.42
CA LYS A 14 -0.90 7.81 -47.49
C LYS A 14 -1.13 6.34 -47.85
N LYS A 15 -1.50 5.50 -46.88
CA LYS A 15 -1.65 4.05 -47.06
C LYS A 15 -3.03 3.66 -47.62
N TYR A 16 -4.07 4.36 -47.22
CA TYR A 16 -5.47 3.99 -47.48
C TYR A 16 -6.26 5.03 -48.28
N GLY A 17 -5.69 6.21 -48.56
CA GLY A 17 -6.28 7.28 -49.38
C GLY A 17 -6.56 8.57 -48.60
N HIS A 18 -6.53 9.71 -49.31
CA HIS A 18 -6.59 11.07 -48.74
C HIS A 18 -7.99 11.59 -48.35
N THR A 19 -9.05 10.79 -48.50
CA THR A 19 -10.44 11.17 -48.16
C THR A 19 -11.16 10.06 -47.37
N PRO A 20 -10.67 9.68 -46.18
CA PRO A 20 -11.36 8.73 -45.31
C PRO A 20 -12.70 9.31 -44.83
N SER A 21 -13.71 8.46 -44.65
CA SER A 21 -14.94 8.85 -43.95
C SER A 21 -14.64 9.15 -42.47
N ILE A 22 -15.54 9.88 -41.80
CA ILE A 22 -15.43 10.13 -40.35
C ILE A 22 -15.34 8.82 -39.57
N GLU A 23 -16.03 7.77 -40.01
CA GLU A 23 -15.98 6.44 -39.39
C GLU A 23 -14.58 5.84 -39.46
N ILE A 24 -13.91 5.94 -40.61
CA ILE A 24 -12.53 5.46 -40.80
C ILE A 24 -11.55 6.28 -39.96
N ILE A 25 -11.72 7.60 -39.88
CA ILE A 25 -10.89 8.46 -39.02
C ILE A 25 -11.04 8.05 -37.55
N ASN A 26 -12.28 7.83 -37.08
CA ASN A 26 -12.53 7.37 -35.71
C ASN A 26 -11.92 6.00 -35.45
N GLN A 27 -11.96 5.08 -36.42
CA GLN A 27 -11.29 3.78 -36.32
C GLN A 27 -9.78 3.96 -36.15
N TRP A 28 -9.14 4.77 -36.98
CA TRP A 28 -7.69 5.03 -36.88
C TRP A 28 -7.30 5.68 -35.56
N ILE A 29 -8.07 6.66 -35.08
CA ILE A 29 -7.85 7.27 -33.77
C ILE A 29 -7.97 6.20 -32.67
N GLY A 30 -8.98 5.33 -32.76
CA GLY A 30 -9.17 4.21 -31.84
C GLY A 30 -7.98 3.26 -31.84
N GLU A 31 -7.50 2.83 -33.01
CA GLU A 31 -6.33 1.97 -33.17
C GLU A 31 -5.06 2.62 -32.60
N PHE A 32 -4.83 3.91 -32.87
CA PHE A 32 -3.70 4.64 -32.33
C PHE A 32 -3.72 4.68 -30.79
N VAL A 33 -4.87 5.01 -30.21
CA VAL A 33 -5.05 5.07 -28.75
C VAL A 33 -4.85 3.68 -28.13
N GLN A 34 -5.42 2.63 -28.72
CA GLN A 34 -5.27 1.26 -28.23
C GLN A 34 -3.82 0.80 -28.28
N ASN A 35 -3.14 1.01 -29.41
CA ASN A 35 -1.73 0.64 -29.57
C ASN A 35 -0.85 1.38 -28.56
N ARG A 36 -1.04 2.69 -28.42
CA ARG A 36 -0.31 3.50 -27.44
C ARG A 36 -0.54 3.03 -26.00
N ASN A 37 -1.78 2.73 -25.64
CA ASN A 37 -2.12 2.34 -24.26
C ASN A 37 -1.74 0.90 -23.93
N SER A 38 -1.47 0.06 -24.93
CA SER A 38 -0.97 -1.32 -24.76
C SER A 38 0.55 -1.44 -24.96
N THR A 39 1.23 -0.36 -25.34
CA THR A 39 2.68 -0.36 -25.51
C THR A 39 3.40 -0.16 -24.18
N ALA A 40 4.34 -1.06 -23.89
CA ALA A 40 5.25 -1.00 -22.75
C ALA A 40 6.03 0.32 -22.68
N LEU A 41 6.08 0.96 -21.50
CA LEU A 41 6.83 2.20 -21.29
C LEU A 41 7.95 2.03 -20.25
N SER A 42 9.13 2.59 -20.56
CA SER A 42 10.30 2.51 -19.68
C SER A 42 10.14 3.24 -18.35
N GLN A 43 9.26 4.26 -18.28
CA GLN A 43 8.90 4.93 -17.04
C GLN A 43 8.00 4.10 -16.12
N PHE A 44 7.38 3.05 -16.68
CA PHE A 44 6.58 2.07 -15.95
C PHE A 44 7.31 0.72 -15.88
N GLU A 45 8.63 0.68 -16.01
CA GLU A 45 9.43 -0.56 -15.98
C GLU A 45 8.98 -1.62 -16.99
N GLY A 46 8.46 -1.21 -18.14
CA GLY A 46 8.00 -2.10 -19.20
C GLY A 46 6.50 -2.42 -19.15
N TYR A 47 5.76 -1.91 -18.16
CA TYR A 47 4.30 -2.00 -18.17
C TYR A 47 3.69 -0.93 -19.09
N SER A 48 2.54 -1.25 -19.66
CA SER A 48 1.75 -0.37 -20.51
C SER A 48 0.84 0.55 -19.68
N PRO A 49 0.37 1.67 -20.26
CA PRO A 49 -0.64 2.51 -19.61
C PRO A 49 -1.90 1.74 -19.18
N ASN A 50 -2.36 0.76 -19.94
CA ASN A 50 -3.52 -0.06 -19.59
C ASN A 50 -3.25 -0.91 -18.33
N GLU A 51 -2.08 -1.54 -18.22
CA GLU A 51 -1.71 -2.33 -17.05
C GLU A 51 -1.56 -1.44 -15.81
N MET A 52 -0.94 -0.27 -15.96
CA MET A 52 -0.84 0.72 -14.88
C MET A 52 -2.22 1.24 -14.45
N PHE A 53 -3.13 1.45 -15.40
CA PHE A 53 -4.52 1.83 -15.10
C PHE A 53 -5.22 0.74 -14.29
N ALA A 54 -5.14 -0.52 -14.73
CA ALA A 54 -5.70 -1.67 -14.01
C ALA A 54 -5.12 -1.78 -12.59
N LEU A 55 -3.80 -1.60 -12.45
CA LEU A 55 -3.09 -1.63 -11.17
C LEU A 55 -3.55 -0.55 -10.19
N ILE A 56 -3.78 0.68 -10.68
CA ILE A 56 -4.15 1.83 -9.84
C ILE A 56 -5.62 1.77 -9.42
N HIS A 57 -6.50 1.39 -10.35
CA HIS A 57 -7.96 1.43 -10.13
C HIS A 57 -8.55 0.12 -9.64
N GLY A 58 -7.84 -0.99 -9.81
CA GLY A 58 -8.28 -2.34 -9.47
C GLY A 58 -7.12 -3.24 -9.07
N LEU A 59 -6.30 -2.81 -8.11
CA LEU A 59 -5.07 -3.50 -7.68
C LEU A 59 -5.21 -5.02 -7.53
N TRP A 60 -6.33 -5.50 -6.98
CA TRP A 60 -6.56 -6.95 -6.80
C TRP A 60 -7.66 -7.53 -7.70
N ASP A 61 -8.04 -6.81 -8.76
CA ASP A 61 -8.99 -7.29 -9.76
C ASP A 61 -8.32 -8.28 -10.73
N ALA A 62 -9.14 -8.94 -11.56
CA ALA A 62 -8.69 -9.98 -12.50
C ALA A 62 -7.72 -9.45 -13.57
N ASP A 63 -7.78 -8.17 -13.91
CA ASP A 63 -6.95 -7.57 -14.97
C ASP A 63 -5.68 -6.87 -14.43
N SER A 64 -5.50 -6.79 -13.10
CA SER A 64 -4.28 -6.23 -12.52
C SER A 64 -3.08 -7.17 -12.75
N PRO A 65 -1.88 -6.67 -13.08
CA PRO A 65 -0.69 -7.52 -13.19
C PRO A 65 -0.20 -8.03 -11.82
N VAL A 66 -0.75 -7.52 -10.71
CA VAL A 66 -0.42 -7.96 -9.35
C VAL A 66 -1.55 -8.82 -8.79
N LYS A 67 -1.22 -10.03 -8.32
CA LYS A 67 -2.17 -10.94 -7.67
C LYS A 67 -1.78 -11.23 -6.23
N MET A 68 -2.81 -11.44 -5.41
CA MET A 68 -2.67 -11.90 -4.03
C MET A 68 -2.85 -13.42 -3.96
N ARG A 69 -1.84 -14.11 -3.44
CA ARG A 69 -1.85 -15.55 -3.17
C ARG A 69 -2.36 -15.82 -1.76
N ARG A 70 -2.85 -17.05 -1.55
CA ARG A 70 -3.18 -17.55 -0.20
C ARG A 70 -1.89 -17.97 0.51
N LEU A 71 -1.84 -17.73 1.82
CA LEU A 71 -0.71 -18.10 2.67
C LEU A 71 -1.11 -19.27 3.59
N ILE A 72 -0.13 -20.06 4.02
CA ILE A 72 -0.34 -21.02 5.10
C ILE A 72 -0.38 -20.30 6.46
N GLU A 73 -0.94 -20.96 7.47
CA GLU A 73 -1.12 -20.36 8.81
C GLU A 73 0.20 -19.88 9.43
N GLU A 74 1.29 -20.63 9.22
CA GLU A 74 2.63 -20.27 9.70
C GLU A 74 3.11 -18.94 9.11
N ASP A 75 2.96 -18.75 7.80
CA ASP A 75 3.34 -17.51 7.11
C ASP A 75 2.47 -16.34 7.57
N LEU A 76 1.17 -16.55 7.76
CA LEU A 76 0.27 -15.54 8.32
C LEU A 76 0.70 -15.11 9.73
N ASN A 77 1.13 -16.06 10.56
CA ASN A 77 1.60 -15.78 11.91
C ASN A 77 2.96 -15.06 11.97
N ASN A 78 3.63 -14.86 10.83
CA ASN A 78 4.81 -14.01 10.72
C ASN A 78 4.47 -12.55 10.38
N ILE A 79 3.22 -12.24 10.05
CA ILE A 79 2.77 -10.90 9.61
C ILE A 79 2.40 -10.04 10.84
N PRO A 80 3.15 -8.98 11.18
CA PRO A 80 2.96 -8.25 12.43
C PRO A 80 1.55 -7.69 12.62
N LEU A 81 1.02 -6.95 11.63
CA LEU A 81 -0.31 -6.35 11.73
C LEU A 81 -1.42 -7.41 11.75
N PHE A 82 -1.23 -8.52 11.03
CA PHE A 82 -2.19 -9.63 11.07
C PHE A 82 -2.27 -10.25 12.46
N ARG A 83 -1.14 -10.47 13.13
CA ARG A 83 -1.13 -11.00 14.51
C ARG A 83 -1.89 -10.09 15.47
N GLN A 84 -1.73 -8.77 15.34
CA GLN A 84 -2.45 -7.78 16.15
C GLN A 84 -3.97 -7.83 15.91
N VAL A 85 -4.38 -7.83 14.64
CA VAL A 85 -5.79 -7.93 14.24
C VAL A 85 -6.39 -9.27 14.72
N LYS A 86 -5.69 -10.37 14.46
CA LYS A 86 -6.09 -11.73 14.83
C LYS A 86 -6.31 -11.86 16.33
N TYR A 87 -5.39 -11.33 17.13
CA TYR A 87 -5.50 -11.36 18.59
C TYR A 87 -6.78 -10.70 19.10
N ILE A 88 -7.11 -9.50 18.62
CA ILE A 88 -8.34 -8.81 19.03
C ILE A 88 -9.57 -9.59 18.56
N THR A 89 -9.57 -10.11 17.32
CA THR A 89 -10.70 -10.90 16.84
C THR A 89 -10.88 -12.21 17.59
N ASP A 90 -9.80 -12.84 18.03
CA ASP A 90 -9.83 -14.08 18.83
C ASP A 90 -10.40 -13.81 20.22
N ILE A 91 -10.02 -12.71 20.89
CA ILE A 91 -10.67 -12.26 22.14
C ILE A 91 -12.17 -12.08 21.92
N LEU A 92 -12.58 -11.41 20.85
CA LEU A 92 -13.99 -11.16 20.59
C LEU A 92 -14.77 -12.42 20.22
N LEU A 93 -14.15 -13.40 19.57
CA LEU A 93 -14.75 -14.71 19.30
C LEU A 93 -14.95 -15.52 20.59
N CYS A 94 -13.98 -15.45 21.52
CA CYS A 94 -14.01 -16.21 22.77
C CYS A 94 -14.90 -15.55 23.84
N GLU A 95 -14.75 -14.25 24.07
CA GLU A 95 -15.41 -13.50 25.15
C GLU A 95 -16.69 -12.78 24.69
N GLY A 96 -16.91 -12.68 23.38
CA GLY A 96 -18.07 -12.01 22.77
C GLY A 96 -17.99 -10.48 22.76
N LYS A 97 -17.17 -9.86 23.62
CA LYS A 97 -17.04 -8.40 23.72
C LYS A 97 -15.75 -7.95 24.40
N ILE A 98 -15.30 -6.74 24.06
CA ILE A 98 -14.28 -6.00 24.80
C ILE A 98 -14.93 -4.72 25.35
N LYS A 99 -14.82 -4.48 26.66
CA LYS A 99 -15.23 -3.19 27.26
C LYS A 99 -14.16 -2.15 26.93
N LEU A 100 -14.54 -1.06 26.28
CA LEU A 100 -13.65 0.05 25.97
C LEU A 100 -13.47 0.96 27.18
N THR A 101 -12.45 1.82 27.12
CA THR A 101 -12.28 2.90 28.09
C THR A 101 -13.37 3.97 27.93
N ALA A 102 -13.43 4.93 28.87
CA ALA A 102 -14.34 6.07 28.79
C ALA A 102 -14.18 6.92 27.51
N THR A 103 -13.02 6.87 26.85
CA THR A 103 -12.72 7.56 25.60
C THR A 103 -12.88 6.67 24.37
N ASN A 104 -13.58 5.53 24.50
CA ASN A 104 -13.74 4.50 23.46
C ASN A 104 -12.40 3.95 22.92
N ALA A 105 -11.38 3.86 23.78
CA ALA A 105 -10.09 3.27 23.44
C ALA A 105 -9.99 1.80 23.92
N ILE A 106 -9.07 1.05 23.33
CA ILE A 106 -8.70 -0.30 23.77
C ILE A 106 -8.14 -0.22 25.21
N PRO A 107 -8.56 -1.11 26.13
CA PRO A 107 -8.08 -1.12 27.51
C PRO A 107 -6.56 -1.32 27.63
N PRO A 108 -5.90 -0.71 28.64
CA PRO A 108 -4.44 -0.79 28.80
C PRO A 108 -3.83 -2.19 28.80
N LYS A 109 -4.56 -3.18 29.34
CA LYS A 109 -4.10 -4.59 29.33
C LYS A 109 -3.97 -5.10 27.89
N ILE A 110 -5.03 -4.97 27.11
CA ILE A 110 -5.08 -5.39 25.70
C ILE A 110 -4.11 -4.56 24.84
N VAL A 111 -3.94 -3.26 25.13
CA VAL A 111 -2.94 -2.42 24.44
C VAL A 111 -1.55 -3.01 24.53
N LYS A 112 -1.13 -3.43 25.73
CA LYS A 112 0.20 -4.05 25.93
C LYS A 112 0.29 -5.37 25.18
N GLU A 113 -0.71 -6.24 25.31
CA GLU A 113 -0.72 -7.55 24.63
C GLU A 113 -0.69 -7.42 23.11
N VAL A 114 -1.44 -6.46 22.53
CA VAL A 114 -1.45 -6.19 21.09
C VAL A 114 -0.12 -5.59 20.63
N TYR A 115 0.46 -4.67 21.40
CA TYR A 115 1.75 -4.07 21.08
C TYR A 115 2.84 -5.14 20.93
N GLU A 116 2.84 -6.16 21.80
CA GLU A 116 3.85 -7.22 21.77
C GLU A 116 3.88 -8.02 20.45
N LEU A 117 2.77 -8.03 19.71
CA LEU A 117 2.57 -8.81 18.49
C LEU A 117 2.93 -8.05 17.20
N GLY A 118 3.13 -6.73 17.30
CA GLY A 118 3.38 -5.86 16.15
C GLY A 118 4.83 -5.45 15.96
N ILE A 119 5.05 -4.42 15.13
CA ILE A 119 6.34 -3.75 15.01
C ILE A 119 6.58 -2.91 16.26
N ARG A 120 7.76 -3.05 16.86
CA ARG A 120 8.16 -2.34 18.07
C ARG A 120 8.56 -0.89 17.77
N ASP A 121 8.18 0.00 18.66
CA ASP A 121 8.54 1.42 18.60
C ASP A 121 9.81 1.65 19.40
N GLU A 122 10.85 2.18 18.75
CA GLU A 122 12.17 2.39 19.38
C GLU A 122 12.10 3.27 20.64
N LEU A 123 11.26 4.30 20.66
CA LEU A 123 11.16 5.20 21.81
C LEU A 123 10.47 4.52 22.99
N ILE A 124 9.52 3.62 22.73
CA ILE A 124 8.92 2.78 23.77
C ILE A 124 9.93 1.77 24.31
N GLU A 125 10.65 1.06 23.42
CA GLU A 125 11.63 0.04 23.81
C GLU A 125 12.82 0.63 24.59
N LEU A 126 13.24 1.85 24.27
CA LEU A 126 14.26 2.59 25.03
C LEU A 126 13.74 3.18 26.35
N GLY A 127 12.45 3.05 26.64
CA GLY A 127 11.81 3.58 27.85
C GLY A 127 11.65 5.10 27.86
N ILE A 128 11.85 5.77 26.72
CA ILE A 128 11.67 7.22 26.56
C ILE A 128 10.18 7.57 26.58
N LEU A 129 9.36 6.74 25.91
CA LEU A 129 7.90 6.81 25.95
C LEU A 129 7.33 5.65 26.74
N LYS A 130 6.27 5.91 27.51
CA LYS A 130 5.58 4.86 28.27
C LYS A 130 4.37 4.35 27.49
N LEU A 131 4.25 3.02 27.37
CA LEU A 131 3.07 2.37 26.82
C LEU A 131 1.99 2.19 27.91
N THR A 132 1.06 3.14 27.99
CA THR A 132 0.01 3.17 29.02
C THR A 132 -1.41 3.11 28.46
N LYS A 133 -1.63 3.65 27.27
CA LYS A 133 -2.92 3.74 26.58
C LYS A 133 -2.73 3.55 25.08
N GLU A 134 -3.83 3.31 24.37
CA GLU A 134 -3.82 3.08 22.91
C GLU A 134 -3.08 4.18 22.15
N LEU A 135 -3.29 5.44 22.52
CA LEU A 135 -2.69 6.58 21.84
C LEU A 135 -1.16 6.65 21.94
N ASP A 136 -0.54 5.86 22.81
CA ASP A 136 0.91 5.83 22.97
C ASP A 136 1.58 4.97 21.88
N SER A 137 0.83 4.18 21.10
CA SER A 137 1.37 3.29 20.07
C SER A 137 0.64 3.38 18.73
N GLN A 138 1.35 3.84 17.70
CA GLN A 138 0.81 3.94 16.34
C GLN A 138 0.35 2.59 15.78
N THR A 139 1.08 1.49 16.06
CA THR A 139 0.69 0.16 15.58
C THR A 139 -0.59 -0.35 16.24
N VAL A 140 -0.84 0.00 17.50
CA VAL A 140 -2.10 -0.36 18.19
C VAL A 140 -3.25 0.50 17.67
N ILE A 141 -3.05 1.81 17.48
CA ILE A 141 -4.05 2.69 16.83
C ILE A 141 -4.38 2.16 15.43
N LEU A 142 -3.38 1.82 14.63
CA LEU A 142 -3.54 1.28 13.29
C LEU A 142 -4.39 0.00 13.30
N THR A 143 -4.08 -0.93 14.21
CA THR A 143 -4.87 -2.17 14.38
C THR A 143 -6.34 -1.84 14.62
N HIS A 144 -6.63 -0.92 15.54
CA HIS A 144 -7.99 -0.52 15.86
C HIS A 144 -8.71 0.13 14.67
N ILE A 145 -8.02 1.01 13.93
CA ILE A 145 -8.52 1.63 12.71
C ILE A 145 -8.85 0.55 11.66
N MET A 146 -7.96 -0.41 11.44
CA MET A 146 -8.16 -1.47 10.44
C MET A 146 -9.39 -2.33 10.77
N LEU A 147 -9.58 -2.72 12.04
CA LEU A 147 -10.79 -3.43 12.48
C LEU A 147 -12.08 -2.66 12.09
N LYS A 148 -12.05 -1.33 12.21
CA LYS A 148 -13.17 -0.44 11.87
C LYS A 148 -13.36 -0.30 10.35
N ILE A 149 -12.29 -0.06 9.59
CA ILE A 149 -12.31 0.07 8.13
C ILE A 149 -12.83 -1.21 7.47
N MET A 150 -12.36 -2.38 7.95
CA MET A 150 -12.81 -3.70 7.48
C MET A 150 -14.28 -3.99 7.84
N LYS A 151 -14.88 -3.20 8.75
CA LYS A 151 -16.24 -3.36 9.29
C LYS A 151 -16.46 -4.71 9.98
N ILE A 152 -15.40 -5.26 10.58
CA ILE A 152 -15.47 -6.54 11.31
C ILE A 152 -15.90 -6.34 12.76
N ILE A 153 -15.70 -5.15 13.31
CA ILE A 153 -16.20 -4.77 14.63
C ILE A 153 -17.31 -3.71 14.55
N LYS A 154 -18.07 -3.58 15.63
CA LYS A 154 -18.93 -2.43 15.93
C LYS A 154 -18.71 -2.02 17.38
N GLU A 155 -18.82 -0.72 17.63
CA GLU A 155 -18.69 -0.14 18.97
C GLU A 155 -19.98 0.57 19.36
N GLN A 156 -20.56 0.18 20.50
CA GLN A 156 -21.79 0.77 21.02
C GLN A 156 -21.72 0.88 22.54
N LYS A 157 -22.02 2.06 23.08
CA LYS A 157 -22.05 2.32 24.54
C LYS A 157 -20.79 1.84 25.27
N GLY A 158 -19.61 2.13 24.72
CA GLY A 158 -18.32 1.74 25.31
C GLY A 158 -18.00 0.25 25.22
N VAL A 159 -18.61 -0.50 24.30
CA VAL A 159 -18.36 -1.93 24.11
C VAL A 159 -18.08 -2.22 22.64
N MET A 160 -16.95 -2.88 22.37
CA MET A 160 -16.58 -3.44 21.08
C MET A 160 -17.10 -4.88 20.96
N THR A 161 -17.72 -5.21 19.84
CA THR A 161 -18.21 -6.56 19.50
C THR A 161 -17.97 -6.85 18.02
N LEU A 162 -17.96 -8.12 17.62
CA LEU A 162 -17.92 -8.49 16.20
C LEU A 162 -19.26 -8.16 15.52
N THR A 163 -19.19 -7.83 14.24
CA THR A 163 -20.36 -7.84 13.36
C THR A 163 -20.62 -9.27 12.88
N LYS A 164 -21.82 -9.55 12.35
CA LYS A 164 -22.11 -10.86 11.72
C LYS A 164 -21.15 -11.19 10.57
N LYS A 165 -20.68 -10.17 9.84
CA LYS A 165 -19.62 -10.30 8.81
C LYS A 165 -18.29 -10.62 9.49
N GLY A 166 -17.95 -9.88 10.54
CA GLY A 166 -16.73 -10.06 11.32
C GLY A 166 -16.57 -11.46 11.90
N GLU A 167 -17.62 -12.03 12.51
CA GLU A 167 -17.58 -13.40 13.06
C GLU A 167 -17.25 -14.46 12.00
N LYS A 168 -17.74 -14.29 10.76
CA LYS A 168 -17.45 -15.21 9.66
C LYS A 168 -16.02 -15.06 9.16
N ILE A 169 -15.52 -13.83 9.10
CA ILE A 169 -14.16 -13.53 8.61
C ILE A 169 -13.12 -13.94 9.64
N ALA A 170 -13.33 -13.63 10.92
CA ALA A 170 -12.39 -13.94 12.00
C ALA A 170 -12.11 -15.45 12.18
N LYS A 171 -13.01 -16.31 11.70
CA LYS A 171 -12.85 -17.78 11.75
C LYS A 171 -11.99 -18.37 10.63
N ASP A 172 -11.64 -17.57 9.61
CA ASP A 172 -10.79 -17.98 8.49
C ASP A 172 -9.61 -17.01 8.38
N SER A 173 -8.43 -17.46 8.83
CA SER A 173 -7.21 -16.64 8.87
C SER A 173 -6.84 -16.05 7.52
N ASN A 174 -6.99 -16.81 6.43
CA ASN A 174 -6.71 -16.30 5.08
C ASN A 174 -7.73 -15.23 4.68
N LYS A 175 -9.01 -15.44 4.96
CA LYS A 175 -10.04 -14.45 4.66
C LYS A 175 -9.87 -13.17 5.48
N LEU A 176 -9.51 -13.30 6.75
CA LEU A 176 -9.20 -12.17 7.63
C LEU A 176 -8.01 -11.37 7.10
N PHE A 177 -6.95 -12.07 6.69
CA PHE A 177 -5.76 -11.45 6.12
C PHE A 177 -6.05 -10.77 4.76
N GLN A 178 -6.76 -11.42 3.86
CA GLN A 178 -7.12 -10.85 2.55
C GLN A 178 -7.94 -9.57 2.72
N GLU A 179 -8.93 -9.57 3.62
CA GLU A 179 -9.70 -8.36 3.93
C GLU A 179 -8.83 -7.29 4.60
N LEU A 180 -7.88 -7.66 5.45
CA LEU A 180 -6.93 -6.72 6.05
C LEU A 180 -6.07 -6.04 4.99
N LEU A 181 -5.41 -6.81 4.13
CA LEU A 181 -4.53 -6.28 3.10
C LEU A 181 -5.31 -5.44 2.07
N TRP A 182 -6.45 -5.94 1.58
CA TRP A 182 -7.32 -5.20 0.66
C TRP A 182 -7.77 -3.86 1.26
N ASN A 183 -8.28 -3.85 2.50
CA ASN A 183 -8.73 -2.61 3.13
C ASN A 183 -7.55 -1.67 3.40
N PHE A 184 -6.37 -2.19 3.70
CA PHE A 184 -5.18 -1.36 3.85
C PHE A 184 -4.83 -0.68 2.54
N THR A 185 -4.65 -1.42 1.45
CA THR A 185 -4.20 -0.85 0.17
C THR A 185 -5.26 0.00 -0.53
N CYS A 186 -6.56 -0.27 -0.31
CA CYS A 186 -7.63 0.34 -1.09
C CYS A 186 -8.51 1.33 -0.32
N ARG A 187 -8.45 1.35 1.02
CA ARG A 187 -9.36 2.17 1.85
C ARG A 187 -8.67 2.99 2.93
N TYR A 188 -7.54 2.50 3.46
CA TYR A 188 -6.80 3.21 4.49
C TYR A 188 -6.07 4.44 3.91
N ASN A 189 -6.03 5.53 4.69
CA ASN A 189 -5.27 6.72 4.31
C ASN A 189 -3.81 6.56 4.75
N PHE A 190 -2.90 6.40 3.79
CA PHE A 190 -1.46 6.23 4.08
C PHE A 190 -0.84 7.47 4.76
N ALA A 191 -1.46 8.65 4.62
CA ALA A 191 -1.03 9.89 5.26
C ALA A 191 -1.41 9.99 6.75
N TYR A 192 -2.24 9.08 7.27
CA TYR A 192 -2.90 9.25 8.58
C TYR A 192 -1.97 9.60 9.74
N PHE A 193 -0.75 9.07 9.74
CA PHE A 193 0.24 9.29 10.81
C PHE A 193 1.33 10.30 10.47
N ASP A 194 1.30 10.98 9.30
CA ASP A 194 2.28 12.02 8.96
C ASP A 194 1.67 13.40 8.76
N GLY A 195 2.54 14.38 8.57
CA GLY A 195 2.19 15.77 8.29
C GLY A 195 2.50 16.20 6.86
N TYR A 196 2.59 15.27 5.89
CA TYR A 196 2.83 15.62 4.49
C TYR A 196 1.52 16.02 3.80
N ASN A 197 1.56 17.13 3.06
CA ASN A 197 0.36 17.71 2.42
C ASN A 197 -0.24 16.84 1.31
N ASN A 198 0.59 16.17 0.51
CA ASN A 198 0.08 15.32 -0.56
C ASN A 198 -0.29 13.95 0.02
N GLU A 199 -1.58 13.67 0.20
CA GLU A 199 -2.08 12.41 0.75
C GLU A 199 -1.93 11.21 -0.21
N GLN A 200 -1.71 11.44 -1.50
CA GLN A 200 -1.69 10.37 -2.51
C GLN A 200 -0.36 9.60 -2.57
N VAL A 201 0.75 10.22 -2.18
CA VAL A 201 2.09 9.59 -2.24
C VAL A 201 2.12 8.29 -1.45
N GLY A 202 2.63 7.22 -2.07
CA GLY A 202 2.75 5.88 -1.49
C GLY A 202 1.48 5.04 -1.63
N GLY A 203 0.32 5.62 -1.31
CA GLY A 203 -0.98 4.93 -1.43
C GLY A 203 -1.43 4.76 -2.88
N MET A 204 -1.43 5.86 -3.65
CA MET A 204 -1.67 5.80 -5.10
C MET A 204 -0.55 4.99 -5.76
N GLY A 205 -0.89 4.04 -6.62
CA GLY A 205 0.14 3.22 -7.26
C GLY A 205 0.96 2.36 -6.29
N CYS A 206 0.46 2.05 -5.09
CA CYS A 206 1.14 1.10 -4.18
C CYS A 206 1.40 -0.26 -4.85
N GLY A 207 0.54 -0.66 -5.79
CA GLY A 207 0.77 -1.82 -6.66
C GLY A 207 2.05 -1.73 -7.50
N PHE A 208 2.42 -0.53 -7.94
CA PHE A 208 3.68 -0.33 -8.66
C PHE A 208 4.88 -0.54 -7.73
N SER A 209 4.76 -0.15 -6.45
CA SER A 209 5.79 -0.49 -5.45
C SER A 209 5.94 -2.00 -5.24
N PHE A 210 4.88 -2.79 -5.39
CA PHE A 210 5.00 -4.26 -5.43
C PHE A 210 5.77 -4.74 -6.66
N ILE A 211 5.46 -4.21 -7.85
CA ILE A 211 6.22 -4.52 -9.07
C ILE A 211 7.72 -4.20 -8.86
N LEU A 212 8.03 -3.01 -8.34
CA LEU A 212 9.41 -2.60 -8.10
C LEU A 212 10.14 -3.52 -7.11
N LEU A 213 9.48 -3.94 -6.03
CA LEU A 213 10.06 -4.92 -5.10
C LEU A 213 10.23 -6.30 -5.73
N SER A 214 9.27 -6.75 -6.55
CA SER A 214 9.40 -8.02 -7.27
C SER A 214 10.61 -8.03 -8.19
N MET A 215 10.88 -6.92 -8.89
CA MET A 215 11.99 -6.81 -9.84
C MET A 215 13.36 -6.59 -9.18
N TYR A 216 13.41 -5.84 -8.07
CA TYR A 216 14.66 -5.31 -7.55
C TYR A 216 14.96 -5.65 -6.08
N GLY A 217 13.97 -6.19 -5.37
CA GLY A 217 13.99 -6.34 -3.91
C GLY A 217 14.86 -7.47 -3.38
N ASP A 218 15.30 -8.41 -4.23
CA ASP A 218 16.24 -9.47 -3.83
C ASP A 218 17.61 -8.92 -3.44
N GLN A 219 17.93 -7.69 -3.89
CA GLN A 219 19.13 -6.97 -3.50
C GLN A 219 18.77 -5.83 -2.56
N LYS A 220 19.58 -5.66 -1.52
CA LYS A 220 19.51 -4.50 -0.63
C LYS A 220 19.69 -3.21 -1.43
N ARG A 221 18.72 -2.30 -1.37
CA ARG A 221 18.75 -1.01 -2.08
C ARG A 221 18.26 0.14 -1.22
N SER A 222 18.79 1.34 -1.45
CA SER A 222 18.28 2.56 -0.79
C SER A 222 16.83 2.81 -1.19
N TYR A 223 16.02 3.34 -0.27
CA TYR A 223 14.66 3.79 -0.57
C TYR A 223 14.61 4.79 -1.73
N LYS A 224 15.67 5.58 -1.93
CA LYS A 224 15.78 6.57 -3.02
C LYS A 224 15.69 5.92 -4.39
N PHE A 225 16.28 4.73 -4.56
CA PHE A 225 16.18 3.97 -5.81
C PHE A 225 14.72 3.66 -6.18
N TYR A 226 13.93 3.24 -5.20
CA TYR A 226 12.51 2.96 -5.40
C TYR A 226 11.70 4.25 -5.62
N ALA A 227 12.00 5.29 -4.84
CA ALA A 227 11.35 6.60 -4.97
C ALA A 227 11.56 7.21 -6.36
N GLU A 228 12.79 7.17 -6.88
CA GLU A 228 13.11 7.69 -8.22
C GLU A 228 12.27 7.01 -9.30
N LYS A 229 12.15 5.68 -9.26
CA LYS A 229 11.31 4.91 -10.20
C LYS A 229 9.83 5.23 -10.03
N TYR A 230 9.35 5.29 -8.79
CA TYR A 230 7.97 5.63 -8.47
C TYR A 230 7.59 7.02 -8.98
N PHE A 231 8.41 8.05 -8.75
CA PHE A 231 8.13 9.41 -9.22
C PHE A 231 8.39 9.59 -10.72
N LYS A 232 9.22 8.75 -11.34
CA LYS A 232 9.29 8.69 -12.81
C LYS A 232 7.98 8.20 -13.42
N ALA A 233 7.30 7.24 -12.78
CA ALA A 233 5.97 6.81 -13.18
C ALA A 233 4.88 7.84 -12.86
N PHE A 234 5.00 8.54 -11.72
CA PHE A 234 3.97 9.45 -11.20
C PHE A 234 4.52 10.85 -10.86
N PRO A 235 5.02 11.62 -11.85
CA PRO A 235 5.70 12.88 -11.58
C PRO A 235 4.79 13.92 -10.93
N GLU A 236 3.50 13.94 -11.27
CA GLU A 236 2.51 14.88 -10.72
C GLU A 236 2.34 14.77 -9.19
N LEU A 237 2.74 13.64 -8.59
CA LEU A 237 2.69 13.48 -7.13
C LEU A 237 3.70 14.37 -6.40
N LEU A 238 4.67 14.96 -7.11
CA LEU A 238 5.61 15.92 -6.53
C LEU A 238 5.02 17.34 -6.40
N ASN A 239 3.92 17.66 -7.09
CA ASN A 239 3.35 19.02 -7.13
C ASN A 239 2.90 19.56 -5.75
N GLY A 240 2.68 18.68 -4.77
CA GLY A 240 2.28 19.06 -3.40
C GLY A 240 3.42 19.44 -2.46
N PHE A 241 4.68 19.32 -2.90
CA PHE A 241 5.85 19.64 -2.10
C PHE A 241 6.38 21.04 -2.44
N THR A 242 6.93 21.72 -1.43
CA THR A 242 7.54 23.04 -1.60
C THR A 242 8.98 23.00 -1.16
N ARG A 243 9.86 23.68 -1.90
CA ARG A 243 11.27 23.78 -1.50
C ARG A 243 11.37 24.59 -0.22
N LYS A 244 11.74 23.94 0.87
CA LYS A 244 12.03 24.57 2.16
C LYS A 244 13.47 24.25 2.54
N TYR A 245 13.66 23.24 3.39
CA TYR A 245 14.97 22.79 3.87
C TYR A 245 15.62 21.72 2.98
N HIS A 246 14.80 21.03 2.19
CA HIS A 246 15.19 19.94 1.28
C HIS A 246 14.67 20.21 -0.13
N THR A 247 15.21 19.50 -1.12
CA THR A 247 14.64 19.52 -2.48
C THR A 247 13.23 18.93 -2.50
N ILE A 248 12.48 19.16 -3.58
CA ILE A 248 11.13 18.58 -3.74
C ILE A 248 11.23 17.06 -3.84
N GLU A 249 12.24 16.59 -4.55
CA GLU A 249 12.54 15.18 -4.80
C GLU A 249 12.92 14.47 -3.50
N GLU A 250 13.76 15.09 -2.66
CA GLU A 250 14.11 14.54 -1.35
C GLU A 250 12.88 14.42 -0.45
N GLN A 251 12.06 15.47 -0.35
CA GLN A 251 10.84 15.43 0.47
C GLN A 251 9.84 14.38 -0.04
N GLY A 252 9.68 14.30 -1.36
CA GLY A 252 8.86 13.28 -2.01
C GLY A 252 9.37 11.88 -1.71
N ALA A 253 10.68 11.64 -1.84
CA ALA A 253 11.32 10.35 -1.58
C ALA A 253 11.18 9.92 -0.12
N HIS A 254 11.38 10.85 0.83
CA HIS A 254 11.15 10.58 2.25
C HIS A 254 9.69 10.24 2.54
N CYS A 255 8.74 11.01 1.99
CA CYS A 255 7.31 10.75 2.14
C CYS A 255 6.93 9.37 1.58
N TYR A 256 7.42 9.04 0.38
CA TYR A 256 7.23 7.74 -0.25
C TYR A 256 7.80 6.60 0.60
N SER A 257 9.03 6.72 1.09
CA SER A 257 9.68 5.70 1.92
C SER A 257 8.92 5.44 3.20
N LEU A 258 8.59 6.51 3.93
CA LEU A 258 7.89 6.44 5.21
C LEU A 258 6.55 5.72 5.05
N ARG A 259 5.76 6.09 4.03
CA ARG A 259 4.42 5.53 3.82
C ARG A 259 4.46 4.11 3.25
N THR A 260 5.36 3.84 2.31
CA THR A 260 5.39 2.57 1.58
C THR A 260 6.11 1.48 2.37
N PHE A 261 7.29 1.77 2.91
CA PHE A 261 8.11 0.75 3.56
C PHE A 261 7.89 0.72 5.07
N GLU A 262 8.05 1.87 5.74
CA GLU A 262 8.09 1.92 7.21
C GLU A 262 6.70 1.84 7.87
N ARG A 263 5.63 2.22 7.16
CA ARG A 263 4.25 2.23 7.69
C ARG A 263 3.31 1.26 7.03
N PHE A 264 3.72 0.66 5.92
CA PHE A 264 2.95 -0.34 5.21
C PHE A 264 3.71 -1.66 5.15
N MET A 265 4.68 -1.81 4.27
CA MET A 265 5.24 -3.11 3.93
C MET A 265 5.92 -3.82 5.12
N ILE A 266 6.57 -3.09 6.03
CA ILE A 266 7.14 -3.69 7.24
C ILE A 266 6.05 -4.25 8.18
N HIS A 267 4.90 -3.58 8.30
CA HIS A 267 3.76 -4.06 9.10
C HIS A 267 3.10 -5.31 8.51
N PHE A 268 3.30 -5.56 7.21
CA PHE A 268 2.88 -6.78 6.53
C PHE A 268 4.02 -7.82 6.40
N GLY A 269 5.21 -7.55 6.94
CA GLY A 269 6.36 -8.46 6.87
C GLY A 269 6.93 -8.65 5.45
N LEU A 270 6.66 -7.71 4.55
CA LEU A 270 7.01 -7.81 3.12
C LEU A 270 8.43 -7.32 2.81
N VAL A 271 8.99 -6.53 3.71
CA VAL A 271 10.34 -5.97 3.59
C VAL A 271 11.06 -6.04 4.92
N GLU A 272 12.39 -6.15 4.84
CA GLU A 272 13.32 -5.81 5.90
C GLU A 272 13.84 -4.40 5.67
N ILE A 273 14.02 -3.65 6.76
CA ILE A 273 14.49 -2.28 6.74
C ILE A 273 15.75 -2.16 7.58
N GLU A 274 16.83 -1.71 6.95
CA GLU A 274 18.07 -1.37 7.63
C GLU A 274 18.32 0.13 7.56
N LYS A 275 18.60 0.76 8.70
CA LYS A 275 18.87 2.20 8.81
C LYS A 275 20.33 2.43 9.16
N THR A 276 21.02 3.31 8.44
CA THR A 276 22.37 3.74 8.82
C THR A 276 22.31 4.87 9.85
N LYS A 277 23.37 5.00 10.65
CA LYS A 277 23.45 6.06 11.66
C LYS A 277 23.80 7.40 11.01
N TYR A 278 23.61 8.48 11.77
CA TYR A 278 24.11 9.80 11.41
C TYR A 278 25.63 9.75 11.11
N PRO A 279 26.13 10.46 10.07
CA PRO A 279 25.45 11.47 9.27
C PRO A 279 24.63 10.92 8.08
N GLU A 280 24.84 9.68 7.66
CA GLU A 280 24.22 9.14 6.44
C GLU A 280 22.70 9.02 6.55
N SER A 281 22.20 8.50 7.68
CA SER A 281 20.77 8.36 7.99
C SER A 281 19.95 7.76 6.82
N GLU A 282 20.54 6.82 6.10
CA GLU A 282 20.00 6.22 4.89
C GLU A 282 19.15 5.00 5.25
N VAL A 283 18.10 4.74 4.46
CA VAL A 283 17.20 3.61 4.68
C VAL A 283 17.35 2.63 3.51
N TYR A 284 17.69 1.39 3.83
CA TYR A 284 17.84 0.31 2.87
C TYR A 284 16.69 -0.69 3.02
N ILE A 285 16.18 -1.13 1.87
CA ILE A 285 15.04 -2.02 1.74
C ILE A 285 15.49 -3.30 1.06
N THR A 286 15.09 -4.42 1.65
CA THR A 286 15.24 -5.77 1.08
C THR A 286 13.89 -6.46 1.14
N LYS A 287 13.48 -7.12 0.05
CA LYS A 287 12.24 -7.90 -0.01
C LYS A 287 12.39 -9.20 0.81
N THR A 288 11.37 -9.59 1.55
CA THR A 288 11.36 -10.86 2.30
C THR A 288 10.89 -12.02 1.44
N HIS A 289 11.21 -13.25 1.83
CA HIS A 289 10.61 -14.45 1.21
C HIS A 289 9.08 -14.50 1.34
N LEU A 290 8.52 -13.88 2.38
CA LEU A 290 7.07 -13.78 2.56
C LEU A 290 6.41 -12.98 1.42
N PHE A 291 7.10 -11.97 0.87
CA PHE A 291 6.62 -11.24 -0.30
C PHE A 291 6.36 -12.20 -1.46
N ASP A 292 7.31 -13.05 -1.84
CA ASP A 292 7.18 -13.93 -3.02
C ASP A 292 6.12 -15.03 -2.83
N LYS A 293 5.86 -15.40 -1.57
CA LYS A 293 4.75 -16.30 -1.23
C LYS A 293 3.39 -15.62 -1.38
N LEU A 294 3.31 -14.32 -1.10
CA LEU A 294 2.07 -13.56 -1.05
C LEU A 294 1.72 -12.89 -2.39
N ILE A 295 2.70 -12.27 -3.04
CA ILE A 295 2.52 -11.40 -4.18
C ILE A 295 3.01 -12.13 -5.43
N ASP A 296 2.14 -12.20 -6.42
CA ASP A 296 2.47 -12.62 -7.77
C ASP A 296 2.48 -11.40 -8.69
N VAL A 297 3.48 -11.28 -9.54
CA VAL A 297 3.57 -10.20 -10.52
C VAL A 297 3.77 -10.83 -11.89
N THR A 298 2.87 -10.52 -12.82
CA THR A 298 2.87 -11.04 -14.21
C THR A 298 3.22 -9.98 -15.22
#